data_AF-A0A933QB43-F1
#
_entry.id   AF-A0A933QB43-F1
#
_cell.length_a   1.000
_cell.length_b   1.000
_cell.length_c   1.000
_cell.angle_alpha   90.00
_cell.angle_beta   90.00
_cell.angle_gamma   90.00
#
_symmetry.space_group_name_H-M   'P 1'
#
loop_
_entity.id
_entity.type
_entity.pdbx_description
1 polymer ?
#
loop_
_entity_poly.entity_id
_entity_poly.type
_entity_poly.pdbx_seq_one_letter_code
_entity_poly.pdbx_strand_id
1 'polypeptide(L)'
;MFNKFLKYLFYLTLFSIILGPVAALPLGILQVNIYFTDIVVGLISLIWIIRLKGTIKLIRSDKIASYFCIFVAVAIISLIFSPINLNINEKLISSLYIIRLFSYFFVYLTVRYLTDSSTIGGVHSDTPEVFLRLLTFAGVILAVIGWLGYFLYPDLRNLYYLGWDPHYKRIFSSFFDPNYF
;
A
#
# COMPACT_ATOMS: atom_id res chain seq x y z
N MET A 1 15.63 -13.23 13.82
CA MET A 1 16.01 -12.02 13.05
C MET A 1 14.94 -11.64 12.02
N PHE A 2 14.53 -12.61 11.18
CA PHE A 2 13.48 -12.44 10.16
C PHE A 2 12.19 -11.74 10.63
N ASN A 3 11.54 -12.25 11.69
CA ASN A 3 10.28 -11.66 12.17
C ASN A 3 10.42 -10.22 12.65
N LYS A 4 11.55 -9.90 13.30
CA LYS A 4 11.86 -8.52 13.73
C LYS A 4 11.98 -7.60 12.52
N PHE A 5 12.61 -8.07 11.44
CA PHE A 5 12.75 -7.28 10.22
C PHE A 5 11.42 -7.01 9.52
N LEU A 6 10.57 -8.03 9.34
CA LEU A 6 9.21 -7.85 8.80
C LEU A 6 8.36 -6.90 9.65
N LYS A 7 8.47 -7.00 10.98
CA LYS A 7 7.81 -6.10 11.92
C LYS A 7 8.23 -4.64 11.72
N TYR A 8 9.53 -4.38 11.60
CA TYR A 8 10.03 -3.03 11.32
C TYR A 8 9.59 -2.51 9.95
N LEU A 9 9.59 -3.36 8.91
CA LEU A 9 9.08 -2.97 7.60
C LEU A 9 7.58 -2.63 7.65
N PHE A 10 6.78 -3.40 8.38
CA PHE A 10 5.37 -3.08 8.58
C PHE A 10 5.17 -1.73 9.31
N TYR A 11 5.95 -1.46 10.37
CA TYR A 11 5.91 -0.15 11.04
C TYR A 11 6.31 0.99 10.11
N LEU A 12 7.32 0.75 9.28
CA LEU A 12 7.75 1.70 8.27
C LEU A 12 6.67 1.92 7.21
N THR A 13 5.88 0.90 6.85
CA THR A 13 4.70 1.05 5.97
C THR A 13 3.64 1.97 6.59
N LEU A 14 3.32 1.78 7.87
CA LEU A 14 2.35 2.66 8.55
C LEU A 14 2.85 4.11 8.59
N PHE A 15 4.13 4.31 8.84
CA PHE A 15 4.75 5.64 8.80
C PHE A 15 4.76 6.23 7.39
N SER A 16 5.10 5.45 6.36
CA SER A 16 5.20 5.93 4.97
C SER A 16 3.84 6.36 4.41
N ILE A 17 2.76 5.69 4.82
CA ILE A 17 1.38 6.08 4.45
C ILE A 17 1.05 7.50 4.92
N ILE A 18 1.57 7.92 6.08
CA ILE A 18 1.34 9.26 6.62
C ILE A 18 2.00 10.34 5.74
N LEU A 19 3.20 10.06 5.22
CA LEU A 19 3.98 11.02 4.42
C LEU A 19 3.32 11.36 3.08
N GLY A 20 2.69 10.37 2.47
CA GLY A 20 1.94 10.62 1.26
C GLY A 20 2.77 11.09 0.05
N PRO A 21 2.24 11.98 -0.83
CA PRO A 21 2.81 12.22 -2.15
C PRO A 21 4.08 13.07 -2.04
N VAL A 22 4.22 13.73 -0.90
CA VAL A 22 5.42 14.46 -0.50
C VAL A 22 6.65 13.55 -0.49
N ALA A 23 6.46 12.24 -0.26
CA ALA A 23 7.51 11.23 -0.33
C ALA A 23 7.55 10.46 -1.67
N ALA A 24 7.03 11.05 -2.76
CA ALA A 24 7.14 10.50 -4.10
C ALA A 24 8.54 10.74 -4.70
N LEU A 25 9.03 9.75 -5.45
CA LEU A 25 10.23 9.89 -6.28
C LEU A 25 9.81 10.20 -7.73
N PRO A 26 10.13 11.40 -8.25
CA PRO A 26 9.78 11.75 -9.62
C PRO A 26 10.70 10.99 -10.60
N LEU A 27 10.14 10.02 -11.31
CA LEU A 27 10.87 9.26 -12.34
C LEU A 27 10.89 9.93 -13.72
N GLY A 28 10.12 11.00 -13.91
CA GLY A 28 9.96 11.67 -15.20
C GLY A 28 9.17 10.86 -16.24
N ILE A 29 8.57 9.74 -15.85
CA ILE A 29 7.71 8.91 -16.70
C ILE A 29 6.26 9.33 -16.46
N LEU A 30 5.56 9.73 -17.52
CA LEU A 30 4.15 10.10 -17.45
C LEU A 30 3.33 8.92 -16.87
N GLN A 31 2.47 9.22 -15.89
CA GLN A 31 1.53 8.27 -15.24
C GLN A 31 2.18 7.18 -14.36
N VAL A 32 3.49 7.24 -14.12
CA VAL A 32 4.20 6.27 -13.26
C VAL A 32 4.97 7.00 -12.16
N ASN A 33 4.38 7.00 -10.97
CA ASN A 33 5.00 7.53 -9.75
C ASN A 33 5.37 6.38 -8.82
N ILE A 34 6.55 6.44 -8.20
CA ILE A 34 6.95 5.51 -7.14
C ILE A 34 6.93 6.26 -5.81
N TYR A 35 6.13 5.76 -4.87
CA TYR A 35 6.04 6.30 -3.53
C TYR A 35 7.02 5.60 -2.59
N PHE A 36 7.43 6.29 -1.53
CA PHE A 36 8.20 5.66 -0.47
C PHE A 36 7.51 4.39 0.08
N THR A 37 6.17 4.41 0.18
CA THR A 37 5.37 3.23 0.54
C THR A 37 5.55 2.07 -0.44
N ASP A 38 5.64 2.33 -1.74
CA ASP A 38 5.85 1.27 -2.75
C ASP A 38 7.20 0.59 -2.58
N ILE A 39 8.24 1.33 -2.20
CA ILE A 39 9.58 0.78 -1.94
C ILE A 39 9.52 -0.16 -0.73
N VAL A 40 8.91 0.30 0.37
CA VAL A 40 8.80 -0.49 1.60
C VAL A 40 7.97 -1.76 1.35
N VAL A 41 6.84 -1.63 0.66
CA VAL A 41 5.98 -2.77 0.28
C VAL A 41 6.71 -3.70 -0.69
N GLY A 42 7.49 -3.18 -1.64
CA GLY A 42 8.31 -3.98 -2.55
C GLY A 42 9.35 -4.84 -1.80
N LEU A 43 9.97 -4.31 -0.75
CA LEU A 43 10.86 -5.08 0.13
C LEU A 43 10.11 -6.19 0.87
N ILE A 44 8.89 -5.91 1.37
CA ILE A 44 8.02 -6.92 1.98
C ILE A 44 7.69 -8.01 0.96
N SER A 45 7.29 -7.64 -0.27
CA SER A 45 7.00 -8.58 -1.36
C SER A 45 8.19 -9.48 -1.68
N LEU A 46 9.40 -8.90 -1.81
CA LEU A 46 10.62 -9.65 -2.10
C LEU A 46 10.90 -10.71 -1.02
N ILE A 47 10.71 -10.36 0.25
CA ILE A 47 10.86 -11.30 1.37
C ILE A 47 9.92 -12.51 1.21
N TRP A 48 8.65 -12.25 0.91
CA TRP A 48 7.67 -13.31 0.71
C TRP A 48 7.93 -14.14 -0.56
N ILE A 49 8.43 -13.52 -1.63
CA ILE A 49 8.82 -14.24 -2.86
C ILE A 49 10.01 -15.16 -2.58
N ILE A 50 11.04 -14.70 -1.87
CA ILE A 50 12.19 -15.54 -1.47
C ILE A 50 11.71 -16.74 -0.62
N ARG A 51 10.66 -16.56 0.18
CA ARG A 51 10.04 -17.63 0.99
C ARG A 51 8.85 -18.31 0.31
N LEU A 52 8.86 -18.45 -1.02
CA LEU A 52 7.75 -18.92 -1.83
C LEU A 52 6.99 -20.13 -1.27
N LYS A 53 7.69 -21.17 -0.79
CA LYS A 53 7.05 -22.38 -0.20
C LYS A 53 6.19 -22.05 1.02
N GLY A 54 6.69 -21.18 1.91
CA GLY A 54 5.95 -20.73 3.10
C GLY A 54 4.78 -19.83 2.71
N THR A 55 4.99 -18.95 1.73
CA THR A 55 3.98 -18.05 1.19
C THR A 55 2.80 -18.82 0.59
N ILE A 56 3.07 -19.80 -0.27
CA ILE A 56 2.02 -20.65 -0.87
C ILE A 56 1.23 -21.38 0.21
N LYS A 57 1.92 -21.89 1.24
CA LYS A 57 1.25 -22.58 2.35
C LYS A 57 0.32 -21.64 3.11
N LEU A 58 0.77 -20.43 3.42
CA LEU A 58 -0.02 -19.41 4.11
C LEU A 58 -1.24 -18.99 3.28
N ILE A 59 -1.06 -18.73 1.98
CA ILE A 59 -2.15 -18.36 1.06
C ILE A 59 -3.21 -19.47 0.98
N ARG A 60 -2.79 -20.74 0.91
CA ARG A 60 -3.74 -21.88 0.85
C ARG A 60 -4.49 -22.09 2.17
N SER A 61 -3.87 -21.80 3.31
CA SER A 61 -4.53 -21.93 4.61
C SER A 61 -5.50 -20.80 4.93
N ASP A 62 -5.35 -19.64 4.27
CA ASP A 62 -6.14 -18.44 4.54
C ASP A 62 -7.16 -18.18 3.43
N LYS A 63 -8.47 -18.26 3.75
CA LYS A 63 -9.54 -18.12 2.75
C LYS A 63 -9.50 -16.76 2.04
N ILE A 64 -9.22 -15.68 2.78
CA ILE A 64 -9.16 -14.32 2.23
C ILE A 64 -8.01 -14.25 1.22
N ALA A 65 -6.84 -14.81 1.55
CA ALA A 65 -5.72 -14.87 0.62
C ALA A 65 -6.01 -15.70 -0.62
N SER A 66 -6.68 -16.84 -0.47
CA SER A 66 -7.09 -17.65 -1.62
C SER A 66 -8.06 -16.89 -2.54
N TYR A 67 -9.07 -16.21 -1.98
CA TYR A 67 -10.01 -15.41 -2.78
C TYR A 67 -9.33 -14.21 -3.44
N PHE A 68 -8.38 -13.57 -2.77
CA PHE A 68 -7.59 -12.50 -3.36
C PHE A 68 -6.78 -13.00 -4.58
N CYS A 69 -6.15 -14.18 -4.49
CA CYS A 69 -5.45 -14.76 -5.65
C CYS A 69 -6.39 -15.04 -6.83
N ILE A 70 -7.62 -15.51 -6.57
CA ILE A 70 -8.64 -15.71 -7.61
C ILE A 70 -9.02 -14.36 -8.23
N PHE A 71 -9.25 -13.33 -7.41
CA PHE A 71 -9.53 -11.98 -7.89
C PHE A 71 -8.42 -11.44 -8.79
N VAL A 72 -7.15 -11.59 -8.38
CA VAL A 72 -6.00 -11.17 -9.20
C VAL A 72 -5.90 -11.95 -10.50
N ALA A 73 -6.19 -13.26 -10.49
CA ALA A 73 -6.26 -14.05 -11.72
C ALA A 73 -7.35 -13.52 -12.67
N VAL A 74 -8.54 -13.20 -12.15
CA VAL A 74 -9.62 -12.56 -12.93
C VAL A 74 -9.18 -11.20 -13.48
N ALA A 75 -8.50 -10.37 -12.68
CA ALA A 75 -7.98 -9.08 -13.14
C ALA A 75 -6.96 -9.22 -14.28
N ILE A 76 -6.06 -10.20 -14.19
CA ILE A 76 -5.07 -10.50 -15.25
C ILE A 76 -5.78 -10.96 -16.53
N ILE A 77 -6.73 -11.88 -16.42
CA ILE A 77 -7.53 -12.35 -17.57
C ILE A 77 -8.28 -11.18 -18.20
N SER A 78 -8.91 -10.33 -17.37
CA SER A 78 -9.63 -9.15 -17.83
C SER A 78 -8.72 -8.16 -18.56
N LEU A 79 -7.46 -8.00 -18.15
CA LEU A 79 -6.51 -7.12 -18.83
C LEU A 79 -6.08 -7.70 -20.19
N ILE A 80 -5.88 -9.00 -20.29
CA ILE A 80 -5.47 -9.70 -21.52
C ILE A 80 -6.59 -9.68 -22.57
N PHE A 81 -7.82 -9.96 -22.14
CA PHE A 81 -8.99 -10.09 -23.02
C PHE A 81 -9.89 -8.86 -23.03
N SER A 82 -9.39 -7.71 -22.57
CA SER A 82 -10.17 -6.48 -22.51
C SER A 82 -10.67 -6.10 -23.92
N PRO A 83 -11.97 -5.80 -24.09
CA PRO A 83 -12.49 -5.27 -25.36
C PRO A 83 -12.07 -3.81 -25.61
N ILE A 84 -11.39 -3.18 -24.63
CA ILE A 84 -10.88 -1.82 -24.74
C ILE A 84 -9.58 -1.86 -25.56
N ASN A 85 -9.52 -1.07 -26.63
CA ASN A 85 -8.32 -0.92 -27.45
C ASN A 85 -7.24 -0.12 -26.71
N LEU A 86 -6.43 -0.82 -25.91
CA LEU A 86 -5.28 -0.25 -25.21
C LEU A 86 -4.00 -0.39 -26.06
N ASN A 87 -3.23 0.68 -26.16
CA ASN A 87 -1.88 0.66 -26.71
C ASN A 87 -0.94 -0.18 -25.82
N ILE A 88 0.21 -0.61 -26.34
CA ILE A 88 1.19 -1.42 -25.61
C ILE A 88 1.65 -0.73 -24.32
N ASN A 89 1.86 0.59 -24.36
CA ASN A 89 2.26 1.37 -23.19
C ASN A 89 1.17 1.36 -22.11
N GLU A 90 -0.09 1.51 -22.50
CA GLU A 90 -1.23 1.50 -21.58
C GLU A 90 -1.43 0.12 -20.95
N LYS A 91 -1.23 -0.96 -21.72
CA LYS A 91 -1.23 -2.33 -21.20
C LYS A 91 -0.11 -2.56 -20.19
N LEU A 92 1.09 -2.06 -20.46
CA LEU A 92 2.22 -2.14 -19.53
C LEU A 92 1.93 -1.38 -18.24
N ILE A 93 1.48 -0.13 -18.33
CA ILE A 93 1.09 0.69 -17.17
C ILE A 93 0.00 -0.02 -16.37
N SER A 94 -1.04 -0.53 -17.02
CA SER A 94 -2.12 -1.28 -16.37
C SER A 94 -1.62 -2.53 -15.64
N SER A 95 -0.66 -3.26 -16.21
CA SER A 95 -0.07 -4.43 -15.55
C SER A 95 0.77 -4.07 -14.31
N LEU A 96 1.44 -2.91 -14.31
CA LEU A 96 2.13 -2.40 -13.13
C LEU A 96 1.17 -2.13 -11.96
N TYR A 97 -0.05 -1.67 -12.24
CA TYR A 97 -1.07 -1.49 -11.20
C TYR A 97 -1.53 -2.83 -10.58
N ILE A 98 -1.62 -3.90 -11.37
CA ILE A 98 -1.91 -5.25 -10.85
C ILE A 98 -0.75 -5.74 -9.96
N ILE A 99 0.49 -5.51 -10.39
CA ILE A 99 1.68 -5.85 -9.59
C ILE A 99 1.71 -5.06 -8.28
N ARG A 100 1.41 -3.75 -8.33
CA ARG A 100 1.27 -2.90 -7.14
C ARG A 100 0.21 -3.47 -6.22
N LEU A 101 -0.99 -3.72 -6.71
CA LEU A 101 -2.08 -4.29 -5.90
C LEU A 101 -1.68 -5.61 -5.23
N PHE A 102 -1.08 -6.54 -5.99
CA PHE A 102 -0.60 -7.80 -5.45
C PHE A 102 0.51 -7.60 -4.40
N SER A 103 1.37 -6.60 -4.59
CA SER A 103 2.42 -6.25 -3.63
C SER A 103 1.86 -5.75 -2.30
N TYR A 104 0.86 -4.87 -2.33
CA TYR A 104 0.19 -4.38 -1.11
C TYR A 104 -0.51 -5.52 -0.35
N PHE A 105 -0.94 -6.57 -1.04
CA PHE A 105 -1.49 -7.76 -0.37
C PHE A 105 -0.48 -8.50 0.52
N PHE A 106 0.83 -8.39 0.24
CA PHE A 106 1.83 -8.95 1.15
C PHE A 106 1.90 -8.25 2.49
N VAL A 107 1.41 -7.01 2.62
CA VAL A 107 1.25 -6.35 3.92
C VAL A 107 0.20 -7.10 4.77
N TYR A 108 -0.92 -7.51 4.17
CA TYR A 108 -1.92 -8.36 4.83
C TYR A 108 -1.32 -9.69 5.28
N LEU A 109 -0.60 -10.39 4.39
CA LEU A 109 0.07 -11.65 4.74
C LEU A 109 1.09 -11.46 5.86
N THR A 110 1.77 -10.32 5.91
CA THR A 110 2.71 -9.97 6.98
C THR A 110 2.00 -9.85 8.33
N VAL A 111 0.88 -9.10 8.39
CA VAL A 111 0.09 -9.00 9.62
C VAL A 111 -0.44 -10.37 10.04
N ARG A 112 -1.01 -11.15 9.10
CA ARG A 112 -1.53 -12.49 9.38
C ARG A 112 -0.47 -13.42 9.95
N TYR A 113 0.72 -13.42 9.35
CA TYR A 113 1.86 -14.22 9.82
C TYR A 113 2.39 -13.79 11.18
N LEU A 114 2.43 -12.48 11.46
CA LEU A 114 2.94 -11.97 12.74
C LEU A 114 1.94 -12.11 13.89
N THR A 115 0.65 -12.28 13.59
CA THR A 115 -0.43 -12.33 14.59
C THR A 115 -1.03 -13.72 14.82
N ASP A 116 -1.00 -14.61 13.83
CA ASP A 116 -1.59 -15.95 13.95
C ASP A 116 -0.61 -16.97 14.55
N SER A 117 -0.90 -17.39 15.78
CA SER A 117 -0.14 -18.40 16.53
C SER A 117 -0.24 -19.81 15.91
N SER A 118 -1.24 -20.06 15.07
CA SER A 118 -1.47 -21.38 14.44
C SER A 118 -0.76 -21.55 13.10
N THR A 119 -0.23 -20.46 12.52
CA THR A 119 0.49 -20.52 11.25
C THR A 119 1.93 -21.01 11.45
N ILE A 120 2.41 -21.84 10.52
CA ILE A 120 3.65 -22.61 10.64
C ILE A 120 4.85 -21.70 10.92
N GLY A 121 5.32 -21.74 12.17
CA GLY A 121 6.43 -20.94 12.67
C GLY A 121 6.04 -19.60 13.30
N GLY A 122 4.80 -19.45 13.76
CA GLY A 122 4.30 -18.29 14.51
C GLY A 122 5.15 -18.04 15.76
N VAL A 123 6.10 -17.12 15.65
CA VAL A 123 6.79 -16.58 16.82
C VAL A 123 5.92 -15.44 17.32
N HIS A 124 5.39 -15.57 18.53
CA HIS A 124 4.78 -14.46 19.25
C HIS A 124 5.80 -13.32 19.35
N SER A 125 5.70 -12.35 18.44
CA SER A 125 6.48 -11.13 18.54
C SER A 125 5.64 -9.98 19.11
N ASP A 126 4.33 -9.95 18.84
CA ASP A 126 3.36 -9.05 19.47
C ASP A 126 1.95 -9.65 19.47
N THR A 127 1.07 -9.11 20.31
CA THR A 127 -0.36 -9.42 20.28
C THR A 127 -1.07 -8.63 19.17
N PRO A 128 -2.18 -9.14 18.62
CA PRO A 128 -3.01 -8.41 17.66
C PRO A 128 -3.39 -6.99 18.12
N GLU A 129 -3.50 -6.78 19.43
CA GLU A 129 -3.76 -5.48 20.03
C GLU A 129 -2.70 -4.43 19.71
N VAL A 130 -1.41 -4.80 19.65
CA VAL A 130 -0.33 -3.85 19.34
C VAL A 130 -0.49 -3.33 17.92
N PHE A 131 -0.78 -4.21 16.97
CA PHE A 131 -1.05 -3.84 15.58
C PHE A 131 -2.27 -2.94 15.45
N LEU A 132 -3.35 -3.27 16.16
CA LEU A 132 -4.56 -2.45 16.20
C LEU A 132 -4.26 -1.05 16.75
N ARG A 133 -3.55 -0.96 17.88
CA ARG A 133 -3.18 0.33 18.50
C ARG A 133 -2.34 1.19 17.55
N LEU A 134 -1.38 0.60 16.85
CA LEU A 134 -0.56 1.32 15.87
C LEU A 134 -1.37 1.79 14.67
N LEU A 135 -2.27 0.96 14.15
CA LEU A 135 -3.16 1.34 13.07
C LEU A 135 -4.11 2.48 13.48
N THR A 136 -4.69 2.38 14.68
CA THR A 136 -5.52 3.44 15.27
C THR A 136 -4.71 4.72 15.45
N PHE A 137 -3.49 4.62 15.95
CA PHE A 137 -2.60 5.77 16.13
C PHE A 137 -2.27 6.45 14.78
N ALA A 138 -1.91 5.68 13.76
CA ALA A 138 -1.67 6.22 12.41
C ALA A 138 -2.92 6.90 11.84
N GLY A 139 -4.10 6.29 12.00
CA GLY A 139 -5.37 6.87 11.56
C GLY A 139 -5.73 8.17 12.31
N VAL A 140 -5.48 8.23 13.62
CA VAL A 140 -5.68 9.44 14.43
C VAL A 140 -4.71 10.54 13.99
N ILE A 141 -3.44 10.21 13.75
CA ILE A 141 -2.47 11.17 13.21
C ILE A 141 -2.97 11.74 11.88
N LEU A 142 -3.39 10.90 10.94
CA LEU A 142 -3.95 11.35 9.66
C LEU A 142 -5.16 12.26 9.86
N ALA A 143 -6.09 11.91 10.73
CA ALA A 143 -7.24 12.76 11.02
C ALA A 143 -6.83 14.13 11.58
N VAL A 144 -5.94 14.16 12.58
CA VAL A 144 -5.44 15.40 13.19
C VAL A 144 -4.74 16.27 12.17
N ILE A 145 -3.86 15.68 11.36
CA ILE A 145 -3.18 16.32 10.23
C ILE A 145 -4.18 16.99 9.29
N GLY A 146 -5.24 16.27 8.91
CA GLY A 146 -6.20 16.80 7.96
C GLY A 146 -6.97 18.00 8.51
N TRP A 147 -7.33 17.96 9.78
CA TRP A 147 -7.95 19.08 10.46
C TRP A 147 -7.01 20.27 10.61
N LEU A 148 -5.75 20.04 11.01
CA LEU A 148 -4.75 21.10 11.06
C LEU A 148 -4.58 21.75 9.68
N GLY A 149 -4.55 20.95 8.62
CA GLY A 149 -4.49 21.42 7.26
C GLY A 149 -5.67 22.30 6.86
N TYR A 150 -6.89 21.87 7.20
CA TYR A 150 -8.10 22.65 6.95
C TYR A 150 -8.07 24.04 7.61
N PHE A 151 -7.61 24.14 8.86
CA PHE A 151 -7.60 25.42 9.58
C PHE A 151 -6.41 26.31 9.24
N LEU A 152 -5.22 25.73 9.04
CA LEU A 152 -3.98 26.48 8.81
C LEU A 152 -3.76 26.80 7.33
N TYR A 153 -4.29 25.98 6.42
CA TYR A 153 -4.07 26.10 4.97
C TYR A 153 -5.34 25.79 4.15
N PRO A 154 -6.42 26.55 4.30
CA PRO A 154 -7.71 26.22 3.69
C PRO A 154 -7.78 26.37 2.16
N ASP A 155 -6.76 26.93 1.50
CA ASP A 155 -6.74 27.19 0.06
C ASP A 155 -5.51 26.55 -0.60
N LEU A 156 -5.72 25.48 -1.35
CA LEU A 156 -4.71 24.74 -2.10
C LEU A 156 -4.54 25.21 -3.54
N ARG A 157 -5.38 26.15 -4.01
CA ARG A 157 -5.41 26.54 -5.44
C ARG A 157 -4.12 27.16 -5.90
N ASN A 158 -3.36 27.74 -4.97
CA ASN A 158 -2.02 28.23 -5.23
C ASN A 158 -1.03 27.12 -5.61
N LEU A 159 -1.27 25.85 -5.27
CA LEU A 159 -0.42 24.71 -5.65
C LEU A 159 -0.81 24.04 -6.98
N TYR A 160 -1.78 24.57 -7.71
CA TYR A 160 -2.23 23.99 -8.98
C TYR A 160 -1.10 23.80 -10.01
N TYR A 161 -0.12 24.70 -10.03
CA TYR A 161 1.04 24.62 -10.93
C TYR A 161 1.95 23.40 -10.67
N LEU A 162 1.86 22.79 -9.49
CA LEU A 162 2.57 21.56 -9.13
C LEU A 162 1.73 20.30 -9.40
N GLY A 163 0.58 20.44 -10.07
CA GLY A 163 -0.32 19.34 -10.40
C GLY A 163 -1.36 19.04 -9.32
N TRP A 164 -1.44 19.83 -8.24
CA TRP A 164 -2.43 19.61 -7.18
C TRP A 164 -3.83 20.05 -7.60
N ASP A 165 -4.85 19.33 -7.14
CA ASP A 165 -6.26 19.55 -7.48
C ASP A 165 -6.70 20.78 -6.68
N PRO A 166 -7.31 21.79 -7.32
CA PRO A 166 -7.74 23.00 -6.63
C PRO A 166 -8.78 22.70 -5.55
N HIS A 167 -8.34 22.64 -4.29
CA HIS A 167 -9.19 22.52 -3.13
C HIS A 167 -9.34 23.86 -2.41
N TYR A 168 -10.58 24.21 -2.06
CA TYR A 168 -10.89 25.35 -1.21
C TYR A 168 -11.81 24.90 -0.07
N LYS A 169 -11.39 25.14 1.17
CA LYS A 169 -12.09 24.77 2.42
C LYS A 169 -12.53 23.30 2.44
N ARG A 170 -11.60 22.39 2.15
CA ARG A 170 -11.80 20.93 2.27
C ARG A 170 -10.77 20.36 3.23
N ILE A 171 -11.11 19.29 3.93
CA ILE A 171 -10.18 18.52 4.77
C ILE A 171 -9.37 17.61 3.84
N PHE A 172 -8.08 17.49 4.07
CA PHE A 172 -7.14 16.82 3.19
C PHE A 172 -6.00 16.26 4.02
N SER A 173 -5.69 14.98 3.88
CA SER A 173 -4.71 14.23 4.70
C SER A 173 -4.11 13.07 3.91
N SER A 174 -3.05 12.44 4.44
CA SER A 174 -1.99 11.77 3.69
C SER A 174 -1.40 12.79 2.71
N PHE A 175 -0.41 13.53 3.21
CA PHE A 175 -0.52 14.96 3.51
C PHE A 175 -0.78 15.93 2.32
N PHE A 176 -2.03 15.97 1.88
CA PHE A 176 -2.63 16.84 0.85
C PHE A 176 -2.84 16.24 -0.54
N ASP A 177 -2.81 14.91 -0.60
CA ASP A 177 -3.36 13.99 -1.60
C ASP A 177 -4.60 14.44 -2.41
N PRO A 178 -4.49 14.51 -3.75
CA PRO A 178 -5.63 14.41 -4.65
C PRO A 178 -5.50 13.17 -5.55
N ASN A 179 -5.75 12.06 -4.87
CA ASN A 179 -5.52 10.65 -5.17
C ASN A 179 -4.14 10.27 -5.73
N TYR A 180 -3.12 11.06 -5.38
CA TYR A 180 -1.70 10.89 -5.74
C TYR A 180 -1.43 10.81 -7.26
N PHE A 181 -2.06 11.72 -8.01
CA PHE A 181 -1.96 12.03 -9.45
C PHE A 181 -1.17 11.11 -10.39
#